data_AF-A0A2P4T0B1-F1
#
_entry.id   AF-A0A2P4T0B1-F1
#
_cell.length_a   1.000
_cell.length_b   1.000
_cell.length_c   1.000
_cell.angle_alpha   90.00
_cell.angle_beta   90.00
_cell.angle_gamma   90.00
#
_symmetry.space_group_name_H-M   'P 1'
#
loop_
_entity.id
_entity.type
_entity.pdbx_description
1 polymer ?
#
loop_
_entity_poly.entity_id
_entity_poly.type
_entity_poly.pdbx_seq_one_letter_code
_entity_poly.pdbx_strand_id
1 'polypeptide(L)'
;MLEETFRGLDYDVHCHKHLNMTTMNETLIKVARLQKHRSCDSFICILVSRGNAQSIFCTDPISTGFPLEQIKKYFMADSCPELRGKPKLFFIQSYVVPEDEQEYTSLEIDGNDKKIISNAKTPLKDTIPQVADIFWSHSKVDVSTLEKSPRPASYYLHCLVELLRNPHKR
;
A
#
# COMPACT_ATOMS: atom_id res chain seq x y z
N MET A 1 9.58 6.81 15.46
CA MET A 1 10.02 5.52 14.85
C MET A 1 9.85 5.44 13.34
N LEU A 2 8.65 5.28 12.76
CA LEU A 2 8.48 5.12 11.30
C LEU A 2 9.00 6.35 10.54
N GLU A 3 8.49 7.52 10.90
CA GLU A 3 8.86 8.81 10.29
C GLU A 3 10.38 9.05 10.32
N GLU A 4 11.01 8.89 11.48
CA GLU A 4 12.48 8.97 11.63
C GLU A 4 13.22 7.97 10.73
N THR A 5 12.72 6.74 10.61
CA THR A 5 13.38 5.70 9.81
C THR A 5 13.37 6.06 8.35
N PHE A 6 12.21 6.44 7.81
CA PHE A 6 12.09 6.77 6.40
C PHE A 6 12.75 8.11 6.07
N ARG A 7 12.75 9.09 6.98
CA ARG A 7 13.59 10.30 6.82
C ARG A 7 15.09 9.97 6.81
N GLY A 8 15.53 9.02 7.65
CA GLY A 8 16.91 8.53 7.64
C GLY A 8 17.28 7.73 6.39
N LEU A 9 16.29 7.32 5.59
CA LEU A 9 16.46 6.74 4.25
C LEU A 9 16.21 7.78 3.14
N ASP A 10 16.31 9.07 3.46
CA ASP A 10 16.15 10.22 2.56
C ASP A 10 14.76 10.35 1.89
N TYR A 11 13.72 9.78 2.49
CA TYR A 11 12.34 10.05 2.06
C TYR A 11 11.82 11.36 2.62
N ASP A 12 11.12 12.14 1.78
CA ASP A 12 10.28 13.26 2.21
C ASP A 12 8.97 12.73 2.81
N VAL A 13 8.93 12.59 4.15
CA VAL A 13 7.83 11.96 4.88
C VAL A 13 6.73 12.95 5.27
N HIS A 14 5.51 12.65 4.83
CA HIS A 14 4.27 13.37 5.18
C HIS A 14 3.35 12.47 6.01
N CYS A 15 2.95 12.94 7.20
CA CYS A 15 2.08 12.18 8.10
C CYS A 15 0.67 12.75 8.13
N HIS A 16 -0.33 11.90 7.90
CA HIS A 16 -1.74 12.24 7.99
C HIS A 16 -2.41 11.36 9.05
N LYS A 17 -3.12 11.98 9.99
CA LYS A 17 -3.76 11.29 11.12
C LYS A 17 -5.25 11.58 11.11
N HIS A 18 -6.05 10.60 11.52
CA HIS A 18 -7.48 10.76 11.77
C HIS A 18 -8.24 11.34 10.56
N LEU A 19 -7.96 10.79 9.36
CA LEU A 19 -8.64 11.20 8.14
C LEU A 19 -10.06 10.63 8.09
N ASN A 20 -11.01 11.47 7.72
CA ASN A 20 -12.33 11.05 7.28
C ASN A 20 -12.26 10.59 5.80
N MET A 21 -13.31 9.97 5.26
CA MET A 21 -13.38 9.39 3.93
C MET A 21 -13.06 10.41 2.85
N THR A 22 -13.64 11.61 2.96
CA THR A 22 -13.44 12.71 2.01
C THR A 22 -11.97 13.16 2.01
N THR A 23 -11.41 13.45 3.18
CA THR A 23 -10.03 13.91 3.33
C THR A 23 -9.02 12.82 2.98
N MET A 24 -9.33 11.54 3.23
CA MET A 24 -8.53 10.40 2.78
C MET A 24 -8.46 10.36 1.25
N ASN A 25 -9.62 10.41 0.60
CA ASN A 25 -9.73 10.43 -0.85
C ASN A 25 -8.95 11.60 -1.46
N GLU A 26 -9.18 12.83 -0.98
CA GLU A 26 -8.53 14.04 -1.45
C GLU A 26 -7.01 13.99 -1.23
N THR A 27 -6.57 13.49 -0.07
CA THR A 27 -5.14 13.36 0.24
C THR A 27 -4.46 12.39 -0.72
N LEU A 28 -5.03 11.19 -0.93
CA LEU A 28 -4.45 10.21 -1.85
C LEU A 28 -4.39 10.72 -3.29
N ILE A 29 -5.48 11.34 -3.78
CA ILE A 29 -5.52 11.93 -5.12
C ILE A 29 -4.48 13.05 -5.26
N LYS A 30 -4.37 13.92 -4.24
CA LYS A 30 -3.38 15.00 -4.24
C LYS A 30 -1.96 14.45 -4.27
N VAL A 31 -1.66 13.43 -3.47
CA VAL A 31 -0.34 12.78 -3.43
C VAL A 31 -0.03 12.10 -4.75
N ALA A 32 -0.98 11.36 -5.35
CA ALA A 32 -0.80 10.71 -6.65
C ALA A 32 -0.51 11.71 -7.79
N ARG A 33 -0.93 12.97 -7.66
CA ARG A 33 -0.73 14.02 -8.68
C ARG A 33 0.50 14.89 -8.47
N LEU A 34 1.31 14.62 -7.46
CA LEU A 34 2.50 15.43 -7.19
C LEU A 34 3.53 15.31 -8.31
N GLN A 35 3.89 16.44 -8.91
CA GLN A 35 4.90 16.51 -9.97
C GLN A 35 6.31 16.13 -9.48
N LYS A 36 6.57 16.29 -8.17
CA LYS A 36 7.85 15.91 -7.54
C LYS A 36 8.18 14.43 -7.71
N HIS A 37 7.17 13.56 -7.92
CA HIS A 37 7.38 12.15 -8.19
C HIS A 37 8.30 11.90 -9.38
N ARG A 38 8.35 12.82 -10.35
CA ARG A 38 9.27 12.74 -11.49
C ARG A 38 10.73 12.63 -11.07
N SER A 39 11.13 13.31 -10.00
CA SER A 39 12.51 13.32 -9.49
C SER A 39 12.75 12.34 -8.34
N CYS A 40 11.74 11.61 -7.87
CA CYS A 40 11.90 10.58 -6.86
C CYS A 40 12.31 9.23 -7.47
N ASP A 41 13.04 8.40 -6.73
CA ASP A 41 13.39 7.04 -7.17
C ASP A 41 12.29 6.02 -6.86
N SER A 42 11.51 6.26 -5.81
CA SER A 42 10.46 5.37 -5.33
C SER A 42 9.38 6.13 -4.56
N PHE A 43 8.27 5.45 -4.30
CA PHE A 43 7.18 5.94 -3.45
C PHE A 43 6.85 4.90 -2.38
N ILE A 44 6.57 5.36 -1.16
CA ILE A 44 6.15 4.52 -0.05
C ILE A 44 4.84 5.06 0.54
N CYS A 45 3.86 4.19 0.74
CA CYS A 45 2.63 4.50 1.44
C CYS A 45 2.43 3.52 2.61
N ILE A 46 2.27 4.06 3.82
CA ILE A 46 2.06 3.27 5.03
C ILE A 46 0.67 3.58 5.56
N LEU A 47 -0.15 2.56 5.67
CA LEU A 47 -1.54 2.66 6.11
C LEU A 47 -1.70 1.90 7.42
N VAL A 48 -2.17 2.57 8.46
CA VAL A 48 -2.42 1.95 9.77
C VAL A 48 -3.83 2.32 10.20
N SER A 49 -4.73 1.35 10.23
CA SER A 49 -6.11 1.61 10.67
C SER A 49 -6.82 0.35 11.13
N ARG A 50 -7.96 0.53 11.81
CA ARG A 50 -8.98 -0.54 11.88
C ARG A 50 -9.53 -0.79 10.47
N GLY A 51 -10.14 -1.93 10.25
CA GLY A 51 -10.73 -2.24 8.94
C GLY A 51 -11.45 -3.57 8.92
N ASN A 52 -11.70 -4.03 7.70
CA ASN A 52 -12.24 -5.35 7.40
C ASN A 52 -11.34 -6.05 6.35
N ALA A 53 -11.84 -7.12 5.74
CA ALA A 53 -11.07 -7.90 4.78
C ALA A 53 -10.47 -7.09 3.61
N GLN A 54 -11.16 -6.04 3.14
CA GLN A 54 -10.84 -5.33 1.90
C GLN A 54 -10.71 -3.80 2.04
N SER A 55 -11.04 -3.25 3.21
CA SER A 55 -11.10 -1.80 3.44
C SER A 55 -10.45 -1.40 4.76
N ILE A 56 -9.93 -0.17 4.80
CA ILE A 56 -9.51 0.50 6.03
C ILE A 56 -10.57 1.48 6.49
N PHE A 57 -10.77 1.64 7.79
CA PHE A 57 -11.74 2.59 8.32
C PHE A 57 -11.13 3.98 8.41
N CYS A 58 -11.94 4.96 8.05
CA CYS A 58 -11.72 6.38 8.30
C CYS A 58 -12.42 6.78 9.61
N THR A 59 -12.30 8.03 10.02
CA THR A 59 -12.92 8.50 11.27
C THR A 59 -14.43 8.72 11.19
N ASP A 60 -15.04 8.55 10.00
CA ASP A 60 -16.48 8.71 9.84
C ASP A 60 -17.24 7.59 10.57
N PRO A 61 -18.27 7.93 11.36
CA PRO A 61 -19.02 6.96 12.14
C PRO A 61 -19.91 6.05 11.29
N ILE A 62 -20.20 6.42 10.04
CA ILE A 62 -21.13 5.72 9.12
C ILE A 62 -20.42 5.47 7.79
N SER A 63 -19.37 4.66 7.79
CA SER A 63 -18.66 4.30 6.57
C SER A 63 -18.40 2.80 6.50
N THR A 64 -18.54 2.24 5.30
CA THR A 64 -18.16 0.86 4.97
C THR A 64 -16.64 0.67 4.86
N GLY A 65 -15.87 1.74 5.09
CA GLY A 65 -14.42 1.79 4.96
C GLY A 65 -13.97 2.27 3.57
N PHE A 66 -12.73 2.71 3.49
CA PHE A 66 -12.04 3.07 2.28
C PHE A 66 -11.44 1.82 1.61
N PRO A 67 -11.85 1.45 0.39
CA PRO A 67 -11.38 0.23 -0.26
C PRO A 67 -9.88 0.30 -0.56
N LEU A 68 -9.14 -0.74 -0.18
CA LEU A 68 -7.70 -0.85 -0.45
C LEU A 68 -7.39 -0.88 -1.95
N GLU A 69 -8.25 -1.54 -2.74
CA GLU A 69 -8.16 -1.54 -4.21
C GLU A 69 -8.27 -0.14 -4.80
N GLN A 70 -9.07 0.74 -4.19
CA GLN A 70 -9.18 2.13 -4.64
C GLN A 70 -7.87 2.89 -4.42
N ILE A 71 -7.17 2.61 -3.31
CA ILE A 71 -5.84 3.16 -3.05
C ILE A 71 -4.87 2.68 -4.12
N LYS A 72 -4.81 1.36 -4.38
CA LYS A 72 -3.93 0.77 -5.42
C LYS A 72 -4.17 1.46 -6.77
N LYS A 73 -5.43 1.67 -7.16
CA LYS A 73 -5.82 2.33 -8.42
C LYS A 73 -5.25 3.75 -8.58
N TYR A 74 -5.22 4.57 -7.52
CA TYR A 74 -4.67 5.94 -7.64
C TYR A 74 -3.19 5.97 -8.01
N PHE A 75 -2.45 4.91 -7.72
CA PHE A 75 -1.01 4.82 -7.96
C PHE A 75 -0.62 3.88 -9.09
N MET A 76 -1.59 3.39 -9.87
CA MET A 76 -1.32 2.65 -11.11
C MET A 76 -0.69 3.57 -12.16
N ALA A 77 -0.01 2.96 -13.14
CA ALA A 77 0.78 3.69 -14.13
C ALA A 77 -0.02 4.69 -15.00
N ASP A 78 -1.32 4.50 -15.16
CA ASP A 78 -2.23 5.40 -15.88
C ASP A 78 -2.68 6.59 -15.02
N SER A 79 -2.94 6.34 -13.74
CA SER A 79 -3.46 7.31 -12.78
C SER A 79 -2.37 8.16 -12.12
N CYS A 80 -1.15 7.61 -12.01
CA CYS A 80 0.04 8.27 -11.46
C CYS A 80 1.23 8.13 -12.43
N PRO A 81 1.22 8.87 -13.56
CA PRO A 81 2.24 8.72 -14.61
C PRO A 81 3.66 9.07 -14.15
N GLU A 82 3.80 9.98 -13.19
CA GLU A 82 5.12 10.40 -12.68
C GLU A 82 5.81 9.32 -11.83
N LEU A 83 5.08 8.27 -11.41
CA LEU A 83 5.61 7.07 -10.75
C LEU A 83 5.63 5.83 -11.68
N ARG A 84 5.43 6.00 -12.98
CA ARG A 84 5.50 4.89 -13.95
C ARG A 84 6.93 4.34 -14.03
N GLY A 85 7.10 3.02 -13.94
CA GLY A 85 8.41 2.37 -13.93
C GLY A 85 9.19 2.51 -12.62
N LYS A 86 8.59 3.11 -11.59
CA LYS A 86 9.22 3.36 -10.28
C LYS A 86 8.61 2.46 -9.21
N PRO A 87 9.40 1.90 -8.28
CA PRO A 87 8.87 1.10 -7.18
C PRO A 87 7.88 1.88 -6.31
N LYS A 88 6.71 1.29 -6.06
CA LYS A 88 5.63 1.81 -5.22
C LYS A 88 5.36 0.79 -4.13
N LEU A 89 5.87 1.05 -2.92
CA LEU A 89 5.80 0.11 -1.80
C LEU A 89 4.65 0.50 -0.87
N PHE A 90 3.71 -0.40 -0.65
CA PHE A 90 2.60 -0.24 0.28
C PHE A 90 2.80 -1.17 1.47
N PHE A 91 2.80 -0.61 2.68
CA PHE A 91 2.83 -1.36 3.94
C PHE A 91 1.55 -1.06 4.72
N ILE A 92 0.71 -2.06 4.89
CA ILE A 92 -0.63 -1.91 5.48
C ILE A 92 -0.69 -2.70 6.79
N GLN A 93 -1.01 -2.03 7.88
CA GLN A 93 -1.41 -2.64 9.14
C GLN A 93 -2.91 -2.43 9.34
N SER A 94 -3.69 -3.50 9.19
CA SER A 94 -5.13 -3.49 9.47
C SER A 94 -5.43 -4.20 10.78
N TYR A 95 -6.25 -3.58 11.61
CA TYR A 95 -6.84 -4.20 12.79
C TYR A 95 -8.28 -4.60 12.48
N VAL A 96 -8.52 -5.89 12.31
CA VAL A 96 -9.79 -6.45 11.82
C VAL A 96 -10.45 -7.25 12.93
N VAL A 97 -11.78 -7.32 12.91
CA VAL A 97 -12.48 -8.37 13.67
C VAL A 97 -12.23 -9.68 12.93
N PRO A 98 -11.81 -10.76 13.60
CA PRO A 98 -11.73 -12.07 12.98
C PRO A 98 -13.10 -12.45 12.42
N GLU A 99 -13.20 -12.63 11.11
CA GLU A 99 -14.35 -13.28 10.50
C GLU A 99 -14.18 -14.80 10.71
N ASP A 100 -15.25 -15.50 11.10
CA ASP A 100 -15.24 -16.97 11.09
C ASP A 100 -14.83 -17.42 9.68
N GLU A 101 -13.80 -18.28 9.62
CA GLU A 101 -13.02 -18.64 8.43
C GLU A 101 -13.82 -18.71 7.12
N GLN A 102 -13.68 -17.69 6.27
CA GLN A 102 -13.92 -17.83 4.83
C GLN A 102 -12.84 -17.06 4.04
N GLU A 103 -11.91 -17.86 3.53
CA GLU A 103 -10.87 -17.56 2.56
C GLU A 103 -11.27 -16.54 1.49
N TYR A 104 -10.37 -15.62 1.16
CA TYR A 104 -9.61 -15.69 -0.10
C TYR A 104 -8.37 -14.80 0.05
N THR A 105 -7.24 -15.45 0.29
CA THR A 105 -5.92 -14.87 0.11
C THR A 105 -5.77 -14.60 -1.38
N SER A 106 -5.78 -13.33 -1.80
CA SER A 106 -5.30 -12.96 -3.13
C SER A 106 -3.79 -13.14 -3.16
N LEU A 107 -3.34 -14.39 -3.29
CA LEU A 107 -2.01 -14.69 -3.77
C LEU A 107 -2.02 -14.32 -5.25
N GLU A 108 -1.47 -13.15 -5.59
CA GLU A 108 -1.16 -12.83 -6.99
C GLU A 108 -0.05 -13.81 -7.42
N ILE A 109 -0.46 -14.88 -8.12
CA ILE A 109 0.44 -15.84 -8.76
C ILE A 109 1.06 -15.12 -9.97
N ASP A 110 2.38 -14.98 -9.97
CA ASP A 110 3.11 -14.47 -11.12
C ASP A 110 3.20 -15.57 -12.19
N GLY A 111 2.91 -15.21 -13.44
CA GLY A 111 3.05 -16.08 -14.61
C GLY A 111 1.79 -16.81 -15.06
N ASN A 112 1.12 -16.27 -16.07
CA ASN A 112 0.23 -17.06 -16.93
C ASN A 112 0.79 -17.08 -18.35
N ASP A 113 1.54 -18.14 -18.67
CA ASP A 113 1.88 -18.55 -20.03
C ASP A 113 0.61 -18.92 -20.79
N LYS A 114 0.02 -17.95 -21.52
CA LYS A 114 -0.94 -18.27 -22.58
C LYS A 114 -0.22 -18.30 -23.92
N LYS A 115 0.20 -19.51 -24.29
CA LYS A 115 0.57 -19.91 -25.64
C LYS A 115 -0.62 -19.66 -26.58
N ILE A 116 -0.57 -18.59 -27.38
CA ILE A 116 -1.38 -18.48 -28.62
C ILE A 116 -0.44 -18.19 -29.78
N ILE A 117 -0.41 -19.14 -30.71
CA ILE A 117 0.34 -19.08 -31.96
C ILE A 117 -0.47 -18.26 -32.99
N SER A 118 0.19 -17.30 -33.64
CA SER A 118 0.15 -16.94 -35.07
C SER A 118 -0.04 -15.45 -35.42
N ASN A 119 1.03 -14.89 -35.98
CA ASN A 119 1.12 -13.98 -37.13
C ASN A 119 0.26 -12.69 -37.16
N ALA A 120 0.80 -11.64 -36.53
CA ALA A 120 0.90 -10.31 -37.14
C ALA A 120 2.02 -9.51 -36.44
N LYS A 121 3.07 -9.12 -37.16
CA LYS A 121 4.10 -8.19 -36.66
C LYS A 121 3.49 -6.80 -36.49
N THR A 122 2.88 -6.54 -35.35
CA THR A 122 2.76 -5.17 -34.82
C THR A 122 3.99 -4.92 -33.95
N PRO A 123 4.60 -3.71 -33.95
CA PRO A 123 5.70 -3.43 -33.05
C PRO A 123 5.15 -3.54 -31.64
N LEU A 124 5.63 -4.54 -30.89
CA LEU A 124 5.29 -4.72 -29.50
C LEU A 124 5.80 -3.47 -28.78
N LYS A 125 4.91 -2.53 -28.52
CA LYS A 125 5.18 -1.41 -27.63
C LYS A 125 5.44 -2.07 -26.29
N ASP A 126 6.68 -2.01 -25.79
CA ASP A 126 7.07 -2.56 -24.49
C ASP A 126 6.22 -1.89 -23.42
N THR A 127 5.03 -2.45 -23.18
CA THR A 127 4.02 -1.83 -22.34
C THR A 127 4.19 -2.47 -20.98
N ILE A 128 4.88 -1.75 -20.10
CA ILE A 128 4.94 -2.08 -18.68
C ILE A 128 3.50 -2.37 -18.21
N PRO A 129 3.21 -3.55 -17.62
CA PRO A 129 1.88 -3.89 -17.14
C PRO A 129 1.34 -2.81 -16.19
N GLN A 130 0.02 -2.58 -16.20
CA GLN A 130 -0.59 -1.48 -15.42
C GLN A 130 -0.34 -1.58 -13.90
N VAL A 131 -0.15 -2.81 -13.40
CA VAL A 131 0.11 -3.14 -11.98
C VAL A 131 1.61 -3.35 -11.72
N ALA A 132 2.47 -3.15 -12.71
CA ALA A 132 3.90 -3.29 -12.51
C ALA A 132 4.43 -2.30 -11.46
N ASP A 133 5.49 -2.71 -10.78
CA ASP A 133 6.22 -1.92 -9.79
C ASP A 133 5.43 -1.61 -8.50
N ILE A 134 4.30 -2.28 -8.23
CA ILE A 134 3.61 -2.19 -6.92
C ILE A 134 4.01 -3.38 -6.05
N PHE A 135 4.52 -3.09 -4.86
CA PHE A 135 4.69 -4.06 -3.79
C PHE A 135 3.62 -3.83 -2.72
N TRP A 136 2.88 -4.89 -2.36
CA TRP A 136 1.76 -4.82 -1.43
C TRP A 136 1.98 -5.74 -0.23
N SER A 137 2.42 -5.19 0.90
CA SER A 137 2.61 -5.92 2.15
C SER A 137 1.51 -5.57 3.13
N HIS A 138 0.66 -6.55 3.47
CA HIS A 138 -0.50 -6.33 4.32
C HIS A 138 -0.48 -7.27 5.53
N SER A 139 -0.34 -6.70 6.72
CA SER A 139 -0.53 -7.38 8.00
C SER A 139 -1.95 -7.12 8.51
N LYS A 140 -2.70 -8.20 8.76
CA LYS A 140 -4.00 -8.19 9.43
C LYS A 140 -3.81 -8.73 10.84
N VAL A 141 -4.29 -7.99 11.84
CA VAL A 141 -4.19 -8.35 13.27
C VAL A 141 -5.58 -8.20 13.88
N ASP A 142 -5.91 -9.07 14.83
CA ASP A 142 -7.17 -8.96 15.57
C ASP A 142 -7.27 -7.60 16.30
N VAL A 143 -8.40 -6.92 16.12
CA VAL A 143 -8.70 -5.64 16.78
C VAL A 143 -8.64 -5.73 18.31
N SER A 144 -8.89 -6.90 18.91
CA SER A 144 -8.77 -7.12 20.36
C SER A 144 -7.37 -6.81 20.88
N THR A 145 -6.34 -6.88 20.03
CA THR A 145 -4.96 -6.51 20.39
C THR A 145 -4.80 -5.03 20.72
N LEU A 146 -5.69 -4.17 20.20
CA LEU A 146 -5.67 -2.75 20.51
C LEU A 146 -6.16 -2.45 21.93
N GLU A 147 -6.94 -3.35 22.53
CA GLU A 147 -7.51 -3.17 23.87
C GLU A 147 -6.57 -3.70 24.96
N LYS A 148 -5.69 -4.63 24.60
CA LYS A 148 -4.71 -5.25 25.52
C LYS A 148 -3.60 -4.32 25.99
N SER A 149 -3.42 -3.16 25.34
CA SER A 149 -2.41 -2.17 25.71
C SER A 149 -2.89 -0.75 25.40
N PRO A 150 -2.61 0.24 26.26
CA PRO A 150 -2.93 1.65 25.99
C PRO A 150 -2.09 2.24 24.85
N ARG A 151 -0.99 1.59 24.44
CA ARG A 151 -0.16 1.96 23.29
C ARG A 151 0.29 0.70 22.55
N PRO A 152 -0.60 0.04 21.80
CA PRO A 152 -0.27 -1.20 21.12
C PRO A 152 0.78 -0.89 20.03
N ALA A 153 1.96 -1.48 20.15
CA ALA A 153 2.98 -1.41 19.10
C ALA A 153 2.68 -2.50 18.06
N SER A 154 2.63 -2.13 16.79
CA SER A 154 2.55 -3.12 15.71
C SER A 154 3.88 -3.87 15.61
N TYR A 155 3.87 -5.18 15.88
CA TYR A 155 5.03 -6.05 15.68
C TYR A 155 5.50 -6.00 14.22
N TYR A 156 4.57 -6.01 13.27
CA TYR A 156 4.84 -5.90 11.84
C TYR A 156 5.63 -4.62 11.48
N LEU A 157 5.15 -3.46 11.91
CA LEU A 157 5.82 -2.18 11.62
C LEU A 157 7.13 -2.02 12.41
N HIS A 158 7.21 -2.63 13.60
CA HIS A 158 8.46 -2.69 14.36
C HIS A 158 9.52 -3.50 13.60
N CYS A 159 9.22 -4.71 13.17
CA CYS A 159 10.13 -5.55 12.39
C CYS A 159 10.53 -4.89 11.07
N LEU A 160 9.58 -4.24 10.37
CA LEU A 160 9.88 -3.46 9.17
C LEU A 160 10.96 -2.40 9.45
N VAL A 161 10.77 -1.60 10.49
CA VAL A 161 11.75 -0.57 10.88
C VAL A 161 13.08 -1.17 11.28
N GLU A 162 13.07 -2.25 12.07
CA GLU A 162 14.30 -2.89 12.52
C GLU A 162 15.14 -3.40 11.36
N LEU A 163 14.52 -4.05 10.38
CA LEU A 163 15.18 -4.55 9.17
C LEU A 163 15.67 -3.42 8.26
N LEU A 164 14.93 -2.31 8.18
CA LEU A 164 15.36 -1.15 7.39
C LEU A 164 16.53 -0.41 8.04
N ARG A 165 16.58 -0.35 9.37
CA ARG A 165 17.69 0.28 10.12
C ARG A 165 18.94 -0.60 10.18
N ASN A 166 18.78 -1.93 10.12
CA ASN A 166 19.87 -2.90 10.23
C ASN A 166 19.88 -3.86 9.03
N PRO A 167 20.29 -3.39 7.84
CA PRO A 167 20.25 -4.21 6.62
C PRO A 167 21.11 -5.49 6.70
N HIS A 168 22.09 -5.53 7.60
CA HIS A 168 22.96 -6.69 7.84
C HIS A 168 22.34 -7.81 8.70
N LYS A 169 21.13 -7.62 9.26
CA LYS A 169 20.40 -8.67 10.02
C LYS A 169 19.61 -9.64 9.13
N ARG A 170 19.83 -9.62 7.81
CA ARG A 170 19.16 -10.49 6.84
C ARG A 170 19.93 -11.78 6.62
#